data_AF-A0A9J6F872-F1
#
_entry.id   AF-A0A9J6F872-F1
#
_cell.length_a   1.000
_cell.length_b   1.000
_cell.length_c   1.000
_cell.angle_alpha   90.00
_cell.angle_beta   90.00
_cell.angle_gamma   90.00
#
_symmetry.space_group_name_H-M   'P 1'
#
loop_
_entity.id
_entity.type
_entity.pdbx_description
1 polymer ?
#
loop_
_entity_poly.entity_id
_entity_poly.type
_entity_poly.pdbx_seq_one_letter_code
_entity_poly.pdbx_strand_id
1 'polypeptide(L)'
;MELIKAKKVSQLEILKCTPTGKHVLRQLGCSTSELAPRELKTIPPEVRAIITVSLIPRNMHPEHHAASRATRAKALQRIYGSNADALYTDAAGYPAINAKVAADADWRGKAITSATIRSGNSTKAEECAIALAVSTRPSGNLINIISD
;
A
#
# COMPACT_ATOMS: atom_id res chain seq x y z
N MET A 1 -17.39 3.77 4.01
CA MET A 1 -17.79 2.51 3.34
C MET A 1 -16.62 1.68 2.79
N GLU A 2 -15.54 2.28 2.27
CA GLU A 2 -14.43 1.54 1.64
C GLU A 2 -13.51 0.79 2.64
N LEU A 3 -13.18 1.39 3.79
CA LEU A 3 -12.28 0.78 4.79
C LEU A 3 -12.80 -0.52 5.43
N ILE A 4 -14.10 -0.63 5.68
CA ILE A 4 -14.69 -1.85 6.28
C ILE A 4 -14.55 -3.02 5.30
N LYS A 5 -14.78 -2.75 4.00
CA LYS A 5 -14.58 -3.73 2.94
C LYS A 5 -13.10 -4.10 2.82
N ALA A 6 -12.19 -3.13 2.86
CA ALA A 6 -10.75 -3.37 2.82
C ALA A 6 -10.25 -4.20 4.01
N LYS A 7 -10.72 -3.91 5.23
CA LYS A 7 -10.40 -4.69 6.44
C LYS A 7 -10.91 -6.13 6.33
N LYS A 8 -12.15 -6.31 5.85
CA LYS A 8 -12.73 -7.64 5.62
C LYS A 8 -11.91 -8.44 4.60
N VAL A 9 -11.51 -7.81 3.49
CA VAL A 9 -10.65 -8.44 2.47
C VAL A 9 -9.30 -8.83 3.06
N SER A 10 -8.64 -7.93 3.80
CA SER A 10 -7.33 -8.23 4.41
C SER A 10 -7.39 -9.39 5.41
N GLN A 11 -8.42 -9.43 6.27
CA GLN A 11 -8.63 -10.53 7.21
C GLN A 11 -8.89 -11.85 6.47
N LEU A 12 -9.67 -11.81 5.40
CA LEU A 12 -9.99 -12.98 4.59
C LEU A 12 -8.74 -13.52 3.87
N GLU A 13 -7.87 -12.65 3.33
CA GLU A 13 -6.58 -13.04 2.75
C GLU A 13 -5.64 -13.67 3.79
N ILE A 14 -5.57 -13.13 5.02
CA ILE A 14 -4.77 -13.74 6.10
C ILE A 14 -5.28 -15.14 6.45
N LEU A 15 -6.60 -15.31 6.52
CA LEU A 15 -7.22 -16.61 6.79
C LEU A 15 -6.91 -17.62 5.68
N LYS A 16 -6.92 -17.21 4.40
CA LYS A 16 -6.50 -18.07 3.27
C LYS A 16 -5.05 -18.53 3.37
N CYS A 17 -4.18 -17.80 4.04
CA CYS A 17 -2.76 -18.15 4.14
C CYS A 17 -2.45 -19.19 5.23
N THR A 18 -3.35 -19.43 6.20
CA THR A 18 -3.10 -20.33 7.33
C THR A 18 -3.91 -21.63 7.24
N PRO A 19 -3.37 -22.78 7.71
CA PRO A 19 -4.12 -24.05 7.73
C PRO A 19 -5.43 -23.95 8.53
N THR A 20 -5.39 -23.33 9.70
CA THR A 20 -6.57 -23.10 10.56
C THR A 20 -7.58 -22.15 9.90
N GLY A 21 -7.11 -21.06 9.30
CA GLY A 21 -7.99 -20.12 8.60
C GLY A 21 -8.67 -20.74 7.38
N LYS A 22 -7.96 -21.56 6.60
CA LYS A 22 -8.56 -22.37 5.51
C LYS A 22 -9.64 -23.32 6.03
N HIS A 23 -9.42 -23.94 7.19
CA HIS A 23 -10.42 -24.83 7.81
C HIS A 23 -11.70 -24.08 8.20
N VAL A 24 -11.56 -22.92 8.87
CA VAL A 24 -12.69 -22.06 9.24
C VAL A 24 -13.46 -21.57 8.01
N LEU A 25 -12.77 -21.12 6.96
CA LEU A 25 -13.43 -20.66 5.75
C LEU A 25 -14.18 -21.80 5.02
N ARG A 26 -13.67 -23.04 5.06
CA ARG A 26 -14.39 -24.21 4.53
C ARG A 26 -15.65 -24.53 5.33
N GLN A 27 -15.60 -24.41 6.66
CA GLN A 27 -16.78 -24.60 7.52
C GLN A 27 -17.86 -23.53 7.26
N LEU A 28 -17.46 -22.32 6.88
CA LEU A 28 -18.35 -21.25 6.47
C LEU A 28 -18.88 -21.38 5.02
N GLY A 29 -18.52 -22.46 4.31
CA GLY A 29 -19.00 -22.73 2.95
C GLY A 29 -18.30 -21.94 1.84
N CYS A 30 -17.15 -21.31 2.11
CA CYS A 30 -16.37 -20.65 1.05
C CYS A 30 -15.81 -21.68 0.07
N SER A 31 -16.00 -21.42 -1.23
CA SER A 31 -15.58 -22.32 -2.30
C SER A 31 -14.05 -22.36 -2.43
N THR A 32 -13.50 -23.48 -2.91
CA THR A 32 -12.05 -23.66 -3.10
C THR A 32 -11.44 -22.65 -4.07
N SER A 33 -12.22 -22.16 -5.04
CA SER A 33 -11.80 -21.08 -5.95
C SER A 33 -11.68 -19.73 -5.24
N GLU A 34 -12.53 -19.44 -4.25
CA GLU A 34 -12.42 -18.23 -3.43
C GLU A 34 -11.25 -18.31 -2.45
N LEU A 35 -10.83 -19.53 -2.07
CA LEU A 35 -9.69 -19.81 -1.19
C LEU A 35 -8.33 -19.80 -1.89
N ALA A 36 -8.32 -19.73 -3.24
CA ALA A 36 -7.08 -19.58 -3.98
C ALA A 36 -6.37 -18.30 -3.50
N PRO A 37 -5.11 -18.40 -3.04
CA PRO A 37 -4.33 -17.22 -2.69
C PRO A 37 -4.24 -16.30 -3.91
N ARG A 38 -4.29 -14.99 -3.67
CA ARG A 38 -3.98 -14.03 -4.72
C ARG A 38 -2.60 -14.37 -5.31
N GLU A 39 -2.51 -14.37 -6.63
CA GLU A 39 -1.26 -14.59 -7.35
C GLU A 39 -0.32 -13.41 -7.08
N LEU A 40 0.54 -13.55 -6.06
CA LEU A 40 1.58 -12.59 -5.72
C LEU A 40 2.80 -12.91 -6.58
N LYS A 41 3.29 -11.91 -7.31
CA LYS A 41 4.55 -12.04 -8.03
C LYS A 41 5.71 -11.80 -7.08
N THR A 42 6.69 -12.69 -7.10
CA THR A 42 7.92 -12.54 -6.33
C THR A 42 8.71 -11.33 -6.86
N ILE A 43 9.12 -10.45 -5.95
CA ILE A 43 10.02 -9.34 -6.26
C ILE A 43 11.44 -9.92 -6.42
N PRO A 44 12.19 -9.59 -7.49
CA PRO A 44 13.57 -10.02 -7.66
C PRO A 44 14.45 -9.64 -6.44
N PRO A 45 15.37 -10.50 -5.98
CA PRO A 45 16.18 -10.26 -4.78
C PRO A 45 16.94 -8.93 -4.81
N GLU A 46 17.48 -8.55 -5.98
CA GLU A 46 18.20 -7.29 -6.17
C GLU A 46 17.32 -6.07 -5.90
N VAL A 47 16.04 -6.11 -6.29
CA VAL A 47 15.06 -5.05 -6.04
C VAL A 47 14.60 -5.07 -4.57
N ARG A 48 14.43 -6.27 -4.00
CA ARG A 48 14.03 -6.42 -2.59
C ARG A 48 15.10 -5.85 -1.64
N ALA A 49 16.38 -6.03 -1.95
CA ALA A 49 17.50 -5.59 -1.11
C ALA A 49 17.59 -4.06 -0.96
N ILE A 50 17.08 -3.31 -1.95
CA ILE A 50 17.11 -1.85 -1.94
C ILE A 50 15.83 -1.21 -1.40
N ILE A 51 14.78 -2.00 -1.14
CA ILE A 51 13.48 -1.49 -0.66
C ILE A 51 13.31 -1.81 0.82
N THR A 52 13.16 -0.76 1.62
CA THR A 52 12.62 -0.88 2.99
C THR A 52 11.20 -0.31 3.01
N VAL A 53 10.22 -1.12 3.44
CA VAL A 53 8.83 -0.67 3.58
C VAL A 53 8.55 -0.38 5.05
N SER A 54 8.30 0.88 5.37
CA SER A 54 7.88 1.30 6.70
C SER A 54 6.36 1.35 6.79
N LEU A 55 5.76 0.50 7.62
CA LEU A 55 4.32 0.49 7.84
C LEU A 55 3.88 1.72 8.67
N ILE A 56 2.85 2.41 8.21
CA ILE A 56 2.25 3.50 8.98
C ILE A 56 1.39 2.91 10.11
N PRO A 57 1.44 3.46 11.34
CA PRO A 57 0.66 2.94 12.47
C PRO A 57 -0.84 2.88 12.18
N ARG A 58 -1.42 1.67 12.32
CA ARG A 58 -2.84 1.38 12.07
C ARG A 58 -3.69 1.78 13.26
N ASN A 59 -4.31 2.97 13.21
CA ASN A 59 -5.54 3.35 13.94
C ASN A 59 -6.06 4.72 13.44
N MET A 60 -6.74 4.73 12.28
CA MET A 60 -7.41 5.94 11.76
C MET A 60 -8.91 5.72 11.61
N HIS A 61 -9.73 6.50 12.32
CA HIS A 61 -11.17 6.53 12.11
C HIS A 61 -11.53 7.58 11.01
N PRO A 62 -12.39 7.26 10.02
CA PRO A 62 -12.43 7.99 8.75
C PRO A 62 -13.05 9.39 8.82
N GLU A 63 -14.03 9.57 9.72
CA GLU A 63 -14.94 10.73 9.72
C GLU A 63 -14.55 11.83 10.72
N HIS A 64 -13.72 11.54 11.73
CA HIS A 64 -13.49 12.45 12.88
C HIS A 64 -12.05 12.94 13.04
N HIS A 65 -11.13 12.60 12.13
CA HIS A 65 -9.70 12.75 12.39
C HIS A 65 -8.91 13.51 11.31
N ALA A 66 -9.44 14.62 10.79
CA ALA A 66 -8.63 15.57 10.02
C ALA A 66 -7.39 16.02 10.83
N ALA A 67 -7.58 16.28 12.13
CA ALA A 67 -6.51 16.58 13.07
C ALA A 67 -5.50 15.42 13.19
N SER A 68 -5.94 14.17 13.26
CA SER A 68 -5.00 13.04 13.35
C SER A 68 -4.29 12.76 12.02
N ARG A 69 -4.90 13.04 10.85
CA ARG A 69 -4.19 13.00 9.55
C ARG A 69 -3.08 14.05 9.49
N ALA A 70 -3.33 15.27 9.99
CA ALA A 70 -2.32 16.31 10.10
C ALA A 70 -1.22 15.94 11.11
N THR A 71 -1.59 15.38 12.27
CA THR A 71 -0.62 14.84 13.25
C THR A 71 0.20 13.68 12.67
N ARG A 72 -0.42 12.83 11.82
CA ARG A 72 0.26 11.74 11.11
C ARG A 72 1.29 12.27 10.12
N ALA A 73 0.90 13.23 9.28
CA ALA A 73 1.83 13.88 8.36
C ALA A 73 2.99 14.54 9.12
N LYS A 74 2.72 15.24 10.23
CA LYS A 74 3.76 15.82 11.09
C LYS A 74 4.67 14.76 11.73
N ALA A 75 4.12 13.63 12.18
CA ALA A 75 4.91 12.54 12.76
C ALA A 75 5.80 11.87 11.70
N LEU A 76 5.26 11.63 10.50
CA LEU A 76 6.02 11.09 9.38
C LEU A 76 7.11 12.07 8.93
N GLN A 77 6.82 13.36 8.86
CA GLN A 77 7.82 14.40 8.58
C GLN A 77 8.88 14.46 9.68
N ARG A 78 8.51 14.25 10.94
CA ARG A 78 9.48 14.24 12.04
C ARG A 78 10.41 13.02 11.99
N ILE A 79 9.91 11.85 11.58
CA ILE A 79 10.69 10.61 11.53
C ILE A 79 11.55 10.55 10.26
N TYR A 80 11.00 10.95 9.11
CA TYR A 80 11.60 10.74 7.79
C TYR A 80 11.92 12.02 7.03
N GLY A 81 11.52 13.20 7.52
CA GLY A 81 11.73 14.48 6.86
C GLY A 81 13.16 15.00 6.90
N SER A 82 14.12 14.23 7.41
CA SER A 82 15.56 14.45 7.23
C SER A 82 16.23 13.35 6.40
N ASN A 83 15.48 12.32 5.99
CA ASN A 83 15.99 11.21 5.22
C ASN A 83 15.82 11.49 3.72
N ALA A 84 16.90 11.88 3.06
CA ALA A 84 16.89 12.18 1.63
C ALA A 84 16.40 11.00 0.77
N ASP A 85 16.55 9.77 1.25
CA ASP A 85 16.18 8.53 0.58
C ASP A 85 14.74 8.06 0.87
N ALA A 86 13.98 8.81 1.68
CA ALA A 86 12.57 8.54 1.92
C ALA A 86 11.70 8.96 0.72
N LEU A 87 10.80 8.07 0.30
CA LEU A 87 9.71 8.34 -0.63
C LEU A 87 8.38 8.01 0.02
N TYR A 88 7.44 8.94 -0.09
CA TYR A 88 6.05 8.71 0.25
C TYR A 88 5.32 8.23 -0.99
N THR A 89 4.67 7.08 -0.90
CA THR A 89 3.86 6.52 -1.99
C THR A 89 2.41 6.42 -1.56
N ASP A 90 1.49 6.76 -2.45
CA ASP A 90 0.06 6.64 -2.20
C ASP A 90 -0.67 6.28 -3.50
N ALA A 91 -1.84 5.64 -3.35
CA ALA A 91 -2.73 5.35 -4.44
C ALA A 91 -4.18 5.72 -4.11
N ALA A 92 -4.77 6.58 -4.94
CA ALA A 92 -6.14 7.06 -4.76
C ALA A 92 -7.04 6.75 -5.96
N GLY A 93 -8.34 6.55 -5.72
CA GLY A 93 -9.33 6.38 -6.79
C GLY A 93 -9.71 7.71 -7.44
N TYR A 94 -9.91 7.70 -8.77
CA TYR A 94 -10.58 8.83 -9.42
C TYR A 94 -12.08 8.80 -9.11
N PRO A 95 -12.71 9.94 -8.78
CA PRO A 95 -14.15 9.97 -8.47
C PRO A 95 -15.05 9.58 -9.64
N ALA A 96 -14.64 9.91 -10.88
CA ALA A 96 -15.48 9.85 -12.06
C ALA A 96 -15.18 8.68 -13.02
N ILE A 97 -14.05 7.99 -12.85
CA ILE A 97 -13.62 6.92 -13.75
C ILE A 97 -13.09 5.74 -12.95
N ASN A 98 -13.21 4.52 -13.51
CA ASN A 98 -12.66 3.30 -12.91
C ASN A 98 -11.14 3.20 -13.10
N ALA A 99 -10.43 4.17 -12.54
CA ALA A 99 -8.98 4.26 -12.54
C ALA A 99 -8.50 4.72 -11.17
N LYS A 100 -7.21 4.48 -10.90
CA LYS A 100 -6.52 4.96 -9.71
C LYS A 100 -5.28 5.74 -10.12
N VAL A 101 -4.94 6.77 -9.35
CA VAL A 101 -3.65 7.46 -9.46
C VAL A 101 -2.70 6.79 -8.48
N ALA A 102 -1.49 6.51 -8.94
CA ALA A 102 -0.34 6.18 -8.11
C ALA A 102 0.61 7.38 -8.13
N ALA A 103 1.14 7.78 -6.99
CA ALA A 103 2.06 8.91 -6.90
C ALA A 103 3.18 8.63 -5.92
N ASP A 104 4.35 9.23 -6.19
CA ASP A 104 5.48 9.29 -5.28
C ASP A 104 5.86 10.76 -4.99
N ALA A 105 6.28 11.01 -3.76
CA ALA A 105 6.78 12.30 -3.31
C ALA A 105 8.06 12.13 -2.50
N ASP A 106 8.94 13.12 -2.59
CA ASP A 106 10.17 13.16 -1.80
C ASP A 106 9.88 13.44 -0.31
N TRP A 107 10.92 13.37 0.51
CA TRP A 107 10.89 13.66 1.94
C TRP A 107 10.42 15.09 2.30
N ARG A 108 10.36 16.01 1.33
CA ARG A 108 9.86 17.39 1.49
C ARG A 108 8.38 17.51 1.12
N GLY A 109 7.76 16.42 0.69
CA GLY A 109 6.39 16.39 0.17
C GLY A 109 6.27 16.92 -1.26
N LYS A 110 7.37 17.07 -2.00
CA LYS A 110 7.33 17.45 -3.41
C LYS A 110 7.04 16.21 -4.24
N ALA A 111 5.95 16.25 -5.02
CA ALA A 111 5.63 15.19 -5.98
C ALA A 111 6.79 15.00 -6.97
N ILE A 112 7.23 13.75 -7.13
CA ILE A 112 8.27 13.34 -8.08
C ILE A 112 7.61 12.93 -9.38
N THR A 113 6.70 11.97 -9.33
CA THR A 113 5.92 11.54 -10.48
C THR A 113 4.54 11.01 -10.06
N SER A 114 3.70 10.76 -11.06
CA SER A 114 2.42 10.10 -10.89
C SER A 114 2.03 9.33 -12.14
N ALA A 115 1.22 8.30 -11.97
CA ALA A 115 0.72 7.48 -13.06
C ALA A 115 -0.76 7.17 -12.87
N THR A 116 -1.52 7.20 -13.98
CA THR A 116 -2.91 6.72 -14.00
C THR A 116 -2.93 5.23 -14.33
N ILE A 117 -3.61 4.46 -13.49
CA ILE A 117 -3.76 3.02 -13.60
C ILE A 117 -5.22 2.73 -13.92
N ARG A 118 -5.48 2.18 -15.10
CA ARG A 118 -6.83 1.81 -15.56
C ARG A 118 -7.30 0.51 -14.89
N SER A 119 -7.50 0.57 -13.58
CA SER A 119 -7.96 -0.54 -12.74
C SER A 119 -8.62 -0.02 -11.47
N GLY A 120 -9.74 -0.63 -11.07
CA GLY A 120 -10.39 -0.36 -9.78
C GLY A 120 -9.75 -1.07 -8.58
N ASN A 121 -8.75 -1.91 -8.79
CA ASN A 121 -8.10 -2.68 -7.72
C ASN A 121 -7.10 -1.83 -6.93
N SER A 122 -7.40 -1.52 -5.66
CA SER A 122 -6.57 -0.67 -4.80
C SER A 122 -5.17 -1.24 -4.58
N THR A 123 -5.05 -2.54 -4.33
CA THR A 123 -3.74 -3.16 -4.13
C THR A 123 -2.87 -3.10 -5.39
N LYS A 124 -3.45 -3.27 -6.59
CA LYS A 124 -2.66 -3.08 -7.83
C LYS A 124 -2.17 -1.65 -7.95
N ALA A 125 -2.96 -0.68 -7.47
CA ALA A 125 -2.58 0.71 -7.51
C ALA A 125 -1.46 1.03 -6.52
N GLU A 126 -1.52 0.47 -5.30
CA GLU A 126 -0.45 0.54 -4.30
C GLU A 126 0.84 -0.12 -4.82
N GLU A 127 0.76 -1.33 -5.38
CA GLU A 127 1.90 -2.04 -6.00
C GLU A 127 2.54 -1.18 -7.11
N CYS A 128 1.73 -0.54 -7.95
CA CYS A 128 2.23 0.37 -8.97
C CYS A 128 2.82 1.66 -8.39
N ALA A 129 2.32 2.21 -7.29
CA ALA A 129 2.91 3.37 -6.63
C ALA A 129 4.31 3.06 -6.09
N ILE A 130 4.47 1.88 -5.48
CA ILE A 130 5.77 1.37 -5.03
C ILE A 130 6.69 1.15 -6.24
N ALA A 131 6.22 0.50 -7.30
CA ALA A 131 7.03 0.27 -8.51
C ALA A 131 7.45 1.58 -9.19
N LEU A 132 6.55 2.57 -9.20
CA LEU A 132 6.81 3.89 -9.75
C LEU A 132 7.94 4.58 -8.97
N ALA A 133 7.87 4.58 -7.64
CA ALA A 133 8.91 5.12 -6.75
C ALA A 133 10.28 4.44 -6.92
N VAL A 134 10.30 3.13 -7.16
CA VAL A 134 11.55 2.39 -7.44
C VAL A 134 12.11 2.79 -8.80
N SER A 135 11.25 2.97 -9.81
CA SER A 135 11.66 3.32 -11.17
C SER A 135 12.19 4.75 -11.32
N THR A 136 11.78 5.66 -10.45
CA THR A 136 12.13 7.09 -10.51
C THR A 136 13.42 7.44 -9.79
N ARG A 137 13.99 6.51 -9.01
CA ARG A 137 15.28 6.72 -8.34
C ARG A 137 16.45 6.10 -9.11
N PRO A 138 17.61 6.79 -9.12
CA PRO A 138 18.84 6.22 -9.66
C PRO A 138 19.20 4.92 -8.93
N SER A 139 19.59 3.90 -9.69
CA SER A 139 20.00 2.60 -9.18
C SER A 139 21.27 2.73 -8.32
N GLY A 140 21.25 2.23 -7.08
CA GLY A 140 22.44 2.12 -6.23
C GLY A 140 22.28 2.53 -4.77
N ASN A 141 21.24 3.31 -4.42
CA ASN A 141 20.97 3.71 -3.04
C ASN A 141 19.82 2.91 -2.42
N LEU A 142 19.91 2.67 -1.12
CA LEU A 142 18.80 2.16 -0.31
C LEU A 142 17.64 3.16 -0.37
N ILE A 143 16.44 2.69 -0.71
CA ILE A 143 15.23 3.51 -0.79
C ILE A 143 14.31 3.12 0.36
N ASN A 144 13.90 4.11 1.14
CA ASN A 144 12.91 3.92 2.19
C ASN A 144 11.54 4.33 1.66
N ILE A 145 10.70 3.34 1.37
CA ILE A 145 9.34 3.55 0.85
C ILE A 145 8.37 3.57 2.03
N ILE A 146 7.60 4.65 2.10
CA ILE A 146 6.60 4.89 3.14
C ILE A 146 5.23 4.85 2.47
N SER A 147 4.46 3.81 2.77
CA SER A 147 3.13 3.54 2.23
C SER A 147 2.16 3.23 3.38
N ASP A 148 0.87 3.53 3.21
CA ASP A 148 -0.18 3.28 4.20
C ASP A 148 -0.80 1.87 4.17
#